data_AF-A0A2E7UN78-F1
#
_entry.id   AF-A0A2E7UN78-F1
#
_cell.length_a   1.000
_cell.length_b   1.000
_cell.length_c   1.000
_cell.angle_alpha   90.00
_cell.angle_beta   90.00
_cell.angle_gamma   90.00
#
_symmetry.space_group_name_H-M   'P 1'
#
loop_
_entity.id
_entity.type
_entity.pdbx_description
1 polymer ?
#
loop_
_entity_poly.entity_id
_entity_poly.type
_entity_poly.pdbx_seq_one_letter_code
_entity_poly.pdbx_strand_id
1 'polypeptide(L)'
;DASINPGASEVWYDGVDTDCGSDSDYDADSDGFASDSYGGMDCNDAESSTYPGAADAWYDGVDADCAGDNDYDADADGFDSDDYGGTDCEDGSAAAYPGGTEVWYDGIDGDCDGRSDYDSDFDGFDSDAYRGDDCDDADELLHPYAWEDDSDRIDNDCDGYIDSADPDVPDDLGIGRLDDGVTKVLGTGWSFPFCGTTYRSFYINGNGLVTFDASTTAYSENAYDFTFTHPPTIALYWNDFDLSDSSDSSAYSITYRDALGLYFRKAEEYSGSTTNDFAVILFDDGRIMWDFGSMSSREGIVGWACGASSGDEVDWSAERVYGTDGLPTVGTGTEDAMWQQFTNSDPNDLGESTVWSCATAGDDDDSDGWTDICGDPDDSDAMVTP
;
A
#
# COMPACT_ATOMS: atom_id res chain seq x y z
N ASP A 1 -32.22 -58.67 37.17
CA ASP A 1 -31.01 -59.17 36.51
C ASP A 1 -29.88 -59.22 37.53
N ALA A 2 -28.83 -60.02 37.34
CA ALA A 2 -27.63 -59.95 38.19
C ALA A 2 -26.57 -58.98 37.64
N SER A 3 -26.70 -58.53 36.39
CA SER A 3 -25.84 -57.50 35.79
C SER A 3 -26.18 -56.08 36.23
N ILE A 4 -27.43 -55.79 36.61
CA ILE A 4 -27.90 -54.46 37.03
C ILE A 4 -27.77 -54.33 38.56
N ASN A 5 -26.80 -53.54 39.05
CA ASN A 5 -26.54 -53.33 40.47
C ASN A 5 -25.56 -52.15 40.74
N PRO A 6 -25.56 -51.53 41.95
CA PRO A 6 -24.68 -50.42 42.38
C PRO A 6 -23.16 -50.55 42.29
N GLY A 7 -22.63 -51.67 41.81
CA GLY A 7 -21.20 -51.85 41.56
C GLY A 7 -20.90 -52.35 40.15
N ALA A 8 -21.90 -52.33 39.26
CA ALA A 8 -21.68 -52.55 37.83
C ALA A 8 -21.01 -51.32 37.22
N SER A 9 -20.32 -51.52 36.10
CA SER A 9 -19.89 -50.40 35.25
C SER A 9 -21.04 -50.05 34.33
N GLU A 10 -21.34 -48.76 34.21
CA GLU A 10 -22.37 -48.28 33.29
C GLU A 10 -21.95 -48.47 31.83
N VAL A 11 -22.94 -48.74 30.97
CA VAL A 11 -22.78 -48.79 29.52
C VAL A 11 -23.71 -47.75 28.94
N TRP A 12 -23.16 -46.56 28.71
CA TRP A 12 -23.91 -45.41 28.19
C TRP A 12 -24.64 -45.72 26.88
N TYR A 13 -25.80 -45.06 26.71
CA TYR A 13 -26.64 -45.07 25.52
C TYR A 13 -27.31 -46.43 25.19
N ASP A 14 -27.45 -47.34 26.15
CA ASP A 14 -28.13 -48.63 25.96
C ASP A 14 -29.59 -48.66 26.47
N GLY A 15 -30.02 -47.56 27.10
CA GLY A 15 -31.34 -47.33 27.69
C GLY A 15 -31.51 -47.96 29.07
N VAL A 16 -30.44 -48.46 29.71
CA VAL A 16 -30.47 -49.20 30.97
C VAL A 16 -29.49 -48.59 31.96
N ASP A 17 -30.04 -48.00 33.03
CA ASP A 17 -29.30 -47.67 34.25
C ASP A 17 -28.79 -48.96 34.93
N THR A 18 -27.59 -49.38 34.55
CA THR A 18 -26.95 -50.64 34.91
C THR A 18 -26.39 -50.57 36.33
N ASP A 19 -25.90 -49.41 36.76
CA ASP A 19 -25.37 -49.20 38.11
C ASP A 19 -26.41 -48.66 39.12
N CYS A 20 -27.64 -48.35 38.70
CA CYS A 20 -28.67 -47.74 39.55
C CYS A 20 -28.27 -46.37 40.13
N GLY A 21 -27.38 -45.62 39.47
CA GLY A 21 -26.76 -44.37 39.90
C GLY A 21 -27.68 -43.16 39.86
N SER A 22 -28.84 -43.25 39.18
CA SER A 22 -29.78 -42.14 38.95
C SER A 22 -29.24 -40.98 38.10
N ASP A 23 -28.01 -41.11 37.61
CA ASP A 23 -27.45 -40.44 36.44
C ASP A 23 -28.26 -40.78 35.19
N SER A 24 -28.24 -39.86 34.22
CA SER A 24 -28.92 -40.05 32.96
C SER A 24 -28.05 -40.93 32.07
N ASP A 25 -28.60 -42.02 31.52
CA ASP A 25 -27.92 -42.90 30.54
C ASP A 25 -27.42 -42.18 29.26
N TYR A 26 -27.78 -40.90 29.11
CA TYR A 26 -27.39 -40.03 28.02
C TYR A 26 -26.50 -38.84 28.47
N ASP A 27 -25.91 -38.91 29.67
CA ASP A 27 -25.01 -37.91 30.30
C ASP A 27 -23.75 -38.66 30.77
N ALA A 28 -22.89 -38.98 29.80
CA ALA A 28 -21.81 -39.94 29.97
C ALA A 28 -20.57 -39.36 30.68
N ASP A 29 -20.40 -38.04 30.66
CA ASP A 29 -19.32 -37.34 31.34
C ASP A 29 -19.72 -36.69 32.67
N SER A 30 -21.03 -36.70 33.00
CA SER A 30 -21.59 -36.24 34.28
C SER A 30 -21.51 -34.74 34.52
N ASP A 31 -21.58 -33.92 33.47
CA ASP A 31 -21.74 -32.47 33.59
C ASP A 31 -23.18 -32.02 33.91
N GLY A 32 -24.14 -32.93 33.80
CA GLY A 32 -25.56 -32.69 34.08
C GLY A 32 -26.40 -32.31 32.85
N PHE A 33 -25.82 -32.36 31.66
CA PHE A 33 -26.48 -32.21 30.37
C PHE A 33 -26.51 -33.55 29.65
N ALA A 34 -27.47 -33.71 28.73
CA ALA A 34 -27.56 -34.93 27.93
C ALA A 34 -27.03 -34.68 26.54
N SER A 35 -26.45 -35.72 25.92
CA SER A 35 -25.95 -35.70 24.55
C SER A 35 -26.98 -35.19 23.54
N ASP A 36 -26.52 -34.29 22.66
CA ASP A 36 -27.26 -33.72 21.52
C ASP A 36 -27.82 -34.80 20.57
N SER A 37 -27.05 -35.88 20.39
CA SER A 37 -27.33 -37.01 19.52
C SER A 37 -28.52 -37.82 20.01
N TYR A 38 -28.90 -37.62 21.28
CA TYR A 38 -30.07 -38.22 21.93
C TYR A 38 -31.11 -37.17 22.34
N GLY A 39 -31.04 -35.95 21.78
CA GLY A 39 -32.01 -34.88 21.97
C GLY A 39 -31.80 -34.02 23.21
N GLY A 40 -30.61 -34.11 23.83
CA GLY A 40 -30.14 -33.13 24.80
C GLY A 40 -29.48 -31.93 24.12
N MET A 41 -28.59 -31.24 24.83
CA MET A 41 -27.97 -29.98 24.40
C MET A 41 -26.44 -30.01 24.49
N ASP A 42 -25.85 -31.08 25.02
CA ASP A 42 -24.41 -31.22 25.11
C ASP A 42 -23.84 -31.79 23.80
N CYS A 43 -22.93 -31.02 23.22
CA CYS A 43 -22.30 -31.25 21.93
C CYS A 43 -21.10 -32.21 22.00
N ASN A 44 -20.58 -32.51 23.20
CA ASN A 44 -19.51 -33.48 23.42
C ASN A 44 -19.64 -34.20 24.78
N ASP A 45 -20.53 -35.20 24.80
CA ASP A 45 -20.87 -36.06 25.95
C ASP A 45 -19.76 -37.05 26.37
N ALA A 46 -18.50 -36.67 26.18
CA ALA A 46 -17.33 -37.39 26.64
C ALA A 46 -16.40 -36.50 27.49
N GLU A 47 -16.67 -35.19 27.57
CA GLU A 47 -15.82 -34.19 28.19
C GLU A 47 -16.66 -33.23 29.03
N SER A 48 -16.66 -33.43 30.37
CA SER A 48 -17.53 -32.70 31.31
C SER A 48 -17.30 -31.17 31.41
N SER A 49 -16.37 -30.65 30.61
CA SER A 49 -16.11 -29.21 30.47
C SER A 49 -16.83 -28.60 29.26
N THR A 50 -17.47 -29.42 28.42
CA THR A 50 -18.16 -29.00 27.20
C THR A 50 -19.66 -29.14 27.38
N TYR A 51 -20.37 -28.04 27.61
CA TYR A 51 -21.81 -28.06 27.87
C TYR A 51 -22.45 -26.68 27.66
N PRO A 52 -23.78 -26.61 27.46
CA PRO A 52 -24.52 -25.35 27.37
C PRO A 52 -24.19 -24.33 28.47
N GLY A 53 -23.51 -23.25 28.09
CA GLY A 53 -23.09 -22.17 29.00
C GLY A 53 -21.86 -22.48 29.85
N ALA A 54 -21.00 -23.41 29.41
CA ALA A 54 -19.62 -23.49 29.86
C ALA A 54 -18.86 -22.19 29.55
N ALA A 55 -17.65 -22.05 30.09
CA ALA A 55 -16.78 -20.96 29.67
C ALA A 55 -16.08 -21.40 28.39
N ASP A 56 -16.29 -20.65 27.31
CA ASP A 56 -15.61 -20.88 26.04
C ASP A 56 -14.36 -20.01 25.92
N ALA A 57 -13.30 -20.57 25.36
CA ALA A 57 -12.03 -19.90 25.19
C ALA A 57 -11.73 -19.75 23.70
N TRP A 58 -11.69 -18.51 23.24
CA TRP A 58 -11.38 -18.20 21.85
C TRP A 58 -10.08 -18.87 21.38
N TYR A 59 -10.11 -19.32 20.13
CA TYR A 59 -8.98 -19.85 19.35
C TYR A 59 -8.40 -21.19 19.82
N ASP A 60 -9.18 -22.03 20.51
CA ASP A 60 -8.76 -23.38 20.89
C ASP A 60 -9.36 -24.50 20.00
N GLY A 61 -10.26 -24.11 19.09
CA GLY A 61 -10.97 -24.95 18.14
C GLY A 61 -12.09 -25.79 18.76
N VAL A 62 -12.48 -25.50 20.01
CA VAL A 62 -13.49 -26.25 20.76
C VAL A 62 -14.67 -25.34 21.05
N ASP A 63 -15.85 -25.69 20.54
CA ASP A 63 -17.13 -25.12 20.99
C ASP A 63 -17.47 -25.69 22.38
N ALA A 64 -16.91 -25.09 23.42
CA ALA A 64 -17.03 -25.59 24.78
C ALA A 64 -18.40 -25.29 25.38
N ASP A 65 -19.05 -24.21 24.95
CA ASP A 65 -20.36 -23.83 25.49
C ASP A 65 -21.56 -24.32 24.65
N CYS A 66 -21.28 -25.03 23.55
CA CYS A 66 -22.25 -25.57 22.60
C CYS A 66 -23.18 -24.50 21.98
N ALA A 67 -22.74 -23.24 21.92
CA ALA A 67 -23.47 -22.16 21.27
C ALA A 67 -23.33 -22.20 19.74
N GLY A 68 -22.27 -22.85 19.23
CA GLY A 68 -21.96 -22.88 17.81
C GLY A 68 -21.51 -21.53 17.26
N ASP A 69 -20.96 -20.68 18.13
CA ASP A 69 -20.29 -19.44 17.76
C ASP A 69 -18.98 -19.78 17.02
N ASN A 70 -18.52 -18.87 16.17
CA ASN A 70 -17.31 -19.09 15.39
C ASN A 70 -16.08 -18.75 16.23
N ASP A 71 -15.30 -19.76 16.61
CA ASP A 71 -14.16 -19.65 17.53
C ASP A 71 -13.02 -18.72 17.06
N TYR A 72 -13.08 -18.29 15.79
CA TYR A 72 -12.09 -17.40 15.17
C TYR A 72 -12.65 -16.01 14.83
N ASP A 73 -13.88 -15.68 15.26
CA ASP A 73 -14.57 -14.39 15.06
C ASP A 73 -15.06 -13.90 16.44
N ALA A 74 -14.12 -13.37 17.23
CA ALA A 74 -14.31 -13.12 18.65
C ALA A 74 -15.15 -11.86 18.94
N ASP A 75 -15.24 -10.93 18.00
CA ASP A 75 -16.06 -9.73 18.11
C ASP A 75 -17.43 -9.81 17.38
N ALA A 76 -17.64 -10.88 16.60
CA ALA A 76 -18.88 -11.24 15.92
C ALA A 76 -19.29 -10.27 14.79
N ASP A 77 -18.33 -9.73 14.05
CA ASP A 77 -18.59 -8.96 12.83
C ASP A 77 -18.77 -9.82 11.58
N GLY A 78 -18.40 -11.11 11.66
CA GLY A 78 -18.55 -12.10 10.62
C GLY A 78 -17.28 -12.40 9.82
N PHE A 79 -16.12 -11.90 10.24
CA PHE A 79 -14.82 -12.19 9.66
C PHE A 79 -13.95 -12.99 10.64
N ASP A 80 -13.16 -13.93 10.10
CA ASP A 80 -12.22 -14.68 10.93
C ASP A 80 -10.95 -13.84 11.14
N SER A 81 -10.32 -13.96 12.30
CA SER A 81 -9.02 -13.35 12.63
C SER A 81 -7.91 -13.74 11.66
N ASP A 82 -7.14 -12.75 11.20
CA ASP A 82 -5.98 -12.89 10.33
C ASP A 82 -4.86 -13.77 10.92
N ASP A 83 -4.62 -13.70 12.23
CA ASP A 83 -3.71 -14.55 13.01
C ASP A 83 -4.01 -16.06 12.85
N TYR A 84 -5.24 -16.40 12.44
CA TYR A 84 -5.72 -17.75 12.23
C TYR A 84 -6.11 -18.04 10.76
N GLY A 85 -5.66 -17.21 9.82
CA GLY A 85 -5.85 -17.39 8.38
C GLY A 85 -7.17 -16.81 7.85
N GLY A 86 -7.80 -15.95 8.64
CA GLY A 86 -8.90 -15.09 8.22
C GLY A 86 -8.41 -13.79 7.58
N THR A 87 -9.22 -12.73 7.69
CA THR A 87 -8.98 -11.43 7.06
C THR A 87 -9.25 -10.25 7.98
N ASP A 88 -9.70 -10.51 9.21
CA ASP A 88 -9.88 -9.48 10.22
C ASP A 88 -8.55 -9.17 10.91
N CYS A 89 -8.12 -7.93 10.76
CA CYS A 89 -6.88 -7.38 11.31
C CYS A 89 -6.97 -7.06 12.81
N GLU A 90 -8.18 -6.89 13.38
CA GLU A 90 -8.40 -6.61 14.79
C GLU A 90 -9.65 -7.31 15.37
N ASP A 91 -9.58 -8.63 15.51
CA ASP A 91 -10.66 -9.53 16.02
C ASP A 91 -11.11 -9.28 17.49
N GLY A 92 -10.69 -8.18 18.10
CA GLY A 92 -11.26 -7.66 19.34
C GLY A 92 -12.24 -6.50 19.14
N SER A 93 -12.46 -6.06 17.90
CA SER A 93 -13.12 -4.83 17.53
C SER A 93 -13.98 -5.01 16.27
N ALA A 94 -15.29 -5.21 16.47
CA ALA A 94 -16.27 -5.35 15.37
C ALA A 94 -16.46 -4.10 14.47
N ALA A 95 -15.60 -3.10 14.62
CA ALA A 95 -15.47 -1.94 13.74
C ALA A 95 -14.34 -2.11 12.72
N ALA A 96 -13.44 -3.08 12.89
CA ALA A 96 -12.31 -3.39 12.03
C ALA A 96 -12.61 -4.66 11.24
N TYR A 97 -12.79 -4.53 9.93
CA TYR A 97 -12.97 -5.69 9.06
C TYR A 97 -12.77 -5.30 7.60
N PRO A 98 -12.47 -6.24 6.70
CA PRO A 98 -12.29 -5.97 5.28
C PRO A 98 -13.44 -5.17 4.65
N GLY A 99 -13.11 -3.96 4.18
CA GLY A 99 -14.08 -3.05 3.58
C GLY A 99 -15.03 -2.40 4.59
N GLY A 100 -14.60 -2.28 5.84
CA GLY A 100 -15.21 -1.51 6.90
C GLY A 100 -15.28 -0.02 6.61
N THR A 101 -15.32 0.80 7.66
CA THR A 101 -15.31 2.25 7.49
C THR A 101 -14.26 2.82 8.40
N GLU A 102 -13.25 3.42 7.80
CA GLU A 102 -12.18 4.05 8.53
C GLU A 102 -12.68 5.23 9.39
N VAL A 103 -12.22 5.27 10.64
CA VAL A 103 -12.46 6.33 11.61
C VAL A 103 -11.12 6.85 12.08
N TRP A 104 -10.56 7.74 11.26
CA TRP A 104 -9.26 8.37 11.49
C TRP A 104 -9.00 8.79 12.94
N TYR A 105 -7.78 8.46 13.35
CA TYR A 105 -7.14 8.78 14.61
C TYR A 105 -7.69 8.06 15.85
N ASP A 106 -8.31 6.90 15.70
CA ASP A 106 -8.76 6.07 16.83
C ASP A 106 -7.82 4.90 17.18
N GLY A 107 -6.81 4.69 16.35
CA GLY A 107 -5.73 3.72 16.48
C GLY A 107 -6.05 2.33 15.96
N ILE A 108 -7.11 2.20 15.17
CA ILE A 108 -7.61 0.95 14.57
C ILE A 108 -7.60 1.11 13.07
N ASP A 109 -7.09 0.11 12.34
CA ASP A 109 -7.35 -0.02 10.89
C ASP A 109 -8.78 -0.55 10.72
N GLY A 110 -9.73 0.35 10.49
CA GLY A 110 -11.16 0.08 10.52
C GLY A 110 -11.68 -0.64 9.28
N ASP A 111 -10.95 -0.63 8.18
CA ASP A 111 -11.32 -1.36 6.96
C ASP A 111 -10.34 -2.48 6.56
N CYS A 112 -9.34 -2.74 7.41
CA CYS A 112 -8.31 -3.76 7.27
C CYS A 112 -7.64 -3.70 5.91
N ASP A 113 -7.40 -2.48 5.41
CA ASP A 113 -6.72 -2.24 4.15
C ASP A 113 -5.22 -2.01 4.33
N GLY A 114 -4.73 -2.07 5.57
CA GLY A 114 -3.33 -1.92 5.95
C GLY A 114 -2.85 -0.48 5.91
N ARG A 115 -3.74 0.50 5.78
CA ARG A 115 -3.39 1.91 5.89
C ARG A 115 -3.21 2.34 7.34
N SER A 116 -2.39 3.35 7.54
CA SER A 116 -2.15 4.03 8.79
C SER A 116 -3.37 4.88 9.10
N ASP A 117 -3.99 4.62 10.25
CA ASP A 117 -5.02 5.47 10.88
C ASP A 117 -4.58 6.95 11.08
N TYR A 118 -3.33 7.28 10.78
CA TYR A 118 -2.74 8.61 10.91
C TYR A 118 -2.37 9.28 9.58
N ASP A 119 -2.73 8.71 8.42
CA ASP A 119 -2.56 9.29 7.06
C ASP A 119 -3.95 9.41 6.39
N SER A 120 -4.61 10.54 6.60
CA SER A 120 -6.02 10.73 6.22
C SER A 120 -6.23 11.28 4.81
N ASP A 121 -5.18 11.82 4.20
CA ASP A 121 -5.18 12.33 2.81
C ASP A 121 -4.49 11.42 1.79
N PHE A 122 -3.87 10.33 2.26
CA PHE A 122 -3.28 9.25 1.49
C PHE A 122 -2.04 9.64 0.70
N ASP A 123 -1.22 10.54 1.24
CA ASP A 123 0.06 10.94 0.66
C ASP A 123 1.23 10.01 1.04
N GLY A 124 1.01 9.07 1.96
CA GLY A 124 1.99 8.12 2.49
C GLY A 124 2.78 8.61 3.70
N PHE A 125 2.36 9.70 4.34
CA PHE A 125 3.00 10.30 5.51
C PHE A 125 2.02 10.45 6.67
N ASP A 126 2.36 9.84 7.81
CA ASP A 126 1.60 10.05 9.04
C ASP A 126 1.60 11.54 9.47
N SER A 127 0.49 11.97 10.05
CA SER A 127 0.32 13.27 10.70
C SER A 127 1.35 13.56 11.80
N ASP A 128 1.87 14.79 11.82
CA ASP A 128 2.79 15.32 12.84
C ASP A 128 2.19 15.30 14.25
N ALA A 129 0.86 15.38 14.35
CA ALA A 129 0.10 15.29 15.59
C ALA A 129 0.26 13.91 16.25
N TYR A 130 0.57 12.89 15.45
CA TYR A 130 0.76 11.49 15.84
C TYR A 130 2.19 11.00 15.67
N ARG A 131 3.16 11.92 15.56
CA ARG A 131 4.62 11.69 15.46
C ARG A 131 5.09 11.27 14.06
N GLY A 132 4.26 11.45 13.05
CA GLY A 132 4.72 11.43 11.67
C GLY A 132 5.38 12.74 11.26
N ASP A 133 5.51 12.92 9.95
CA ASP A 133 6.27 14.01 9.33
C ASP A 133 5.39 14.92 8.44
N ASP A 134 4.10 14.62 8.26
CA ASP A 134 3.15 15.49 7.53
C ASP A 134 2.53 16.55 8.46
N CYS A 135 2.55 17.80 8.01
CA CYS A 135 2.15 18.98 8.76
C CYS A 135 0.70 19.44 8.51
N ASP A 136 0.00 18.89 7.52
CA ASP A 136 -1.45 19.07 7.28
C ASP A 136 -2.05 17.84 6.59
N ASP A 137 -2.29 16.79 7.39
CA ASP A 137 -2.90 15.48 7.09
C ASP A 137 -4.32 15.49 6.50
N ALA A 138 -4.70 16.56 5.83
CA ALA A 138 -5.95 16.70 5.07
C ALA A 138 -5.69 17.29 3.67
N ASP A 139 -4.42 17.46 3.29
CA ASP A 139 -3.96 18.09 2.06
C ASP A 139 -2.72 17.35 1.53
N GLU A 140 -2.97 16.40 0.63
CA GLU A 140 -2.00 15.50 -0.02
C GLU A 140 -0.80 16.20 -0.71
N LEU A 141 -0.83 17.53 -0.84
CA LEU A 141 0.24 18.35 -1.41
C LEU A 141 1.18 18.97 -0.36
N LEU A 142 0.95 18.71 0.94
CA LEU A 142 1.76 19.19 2.04
C LEU A 142 2.44 18.00 2.70
N HIS A 143 3.71 17.75 2.38
CA HIS A 143 4.41 16.56 2.85
C HIS A 143 5.94 16.70 2.75
N PRO A 144 6.76 15.90 3.44
CA PRO A 144 8.23 16.05 3.58
C PRO A 144 9.10 16.20 2.31
N TYR A 145 8.53 15.97 1.12
CA TYR A 145 9.23 16.11 -0.15
C TYR A 145 8.45 16.92 -1.18
N ALA A 146 7.38 17.61 -0.76
CA ALA A 146 6.64 18.50 -1.62
C ALA A 146 7.53 19.66 -2.07
N TRP A 147 7.06 20.41 -3.05
CA TRP A 147 7.73 21.64 -3.45
C TRP A 147 7.30 22.82 -2.58
N GLU A 148 8.26 23.52 -1.97
CA GLU A 148 8.00 24.77 -1.25
C GLU A 148 7.65 25.94 -2.18
N ASP A 149 6.42 26.46 -2.10
CA ASP A 149 6.06 27.74 -2.72
C ASP A 149 6.51 28.90 -1.83
N ASP A 150 7.60 29.52 -2.25
CA ASP A 150 8.23 30.74 -1.69
C ASP A 150 7.31 31.96 -1.42
N SER A 151 6.00 31.88 -1.65
CA SER A 151 5.05 33.01 -1.62
C SER A 151 3.67 32.76 -1.00
N ASP A 152 3.31 31.54 -0.60
CA ASP A 152 1.97 31.19 -0.16
C ASP A 152 1.76 31.25 1.38
N ARG A 153 2.86 31.26 2.16
CA ARG A 153 2.93 31.20 3.64
C ARG A 153 2.55 29.86 4.25
N ILE A 154 2.64 28.80 3.48
CA ILE A 154 2.49 27.40 3.92
C ILE A 154 3.90 26.82 4.06
N ASP A 155 4.03 25.79 4.89
CA ASP A 155 5.23 24.94 4.99
C ASP A 155 4.88 23.72 4.14
N ASN A 156 5.08 23.80 2.82
CA ASN A 156 4.61 22.77 1.90
C ASN A 156 5.42 21.49 2.09
N ASP A 157 6.71 21.60 2.35
CA ASP A 157 7.60 20.45 2.51
C ASP A 157 7.78 19.98 3.97
N CYS A 158 6.98 20.52 4.89
CA CYS A 158 6.89 20.15 6.30
C CYS A 158 8.25 20.11 7.03
N ASP A 159 9.23 20.92 6.60
CA ASP A 159 10.56 20.95 7.18
C ASP A 159 10.67 21.95 8.37
N GLY A 160 9.59 22.69 8.63
CA GLY A 160 9.46 23.68 9.70
C GLY A 160 9.83 25.11 9.28
N TYR A 161 10.14 25.33 8.00
CA TYR A 161 10.38 26.63 7.40
C TYR A 161 9.24 27.00 6.44
N ILE A 162 9.12 28.28 6.12
CA ILE A 162 7.99 28.80 5.33
C ILE A 162 8.53 29.84 4.36
N ASP A 163 8.08 29.76 3.11
CA ASP A 163 8.43 30.64 2.02
C ASP A 163 9.98 30.81 1.91
N SER A 164 10.43 32.00 1.54
CA SER A 164 11.84 32.44 1.53
C SER A 164 12.66 32.29 2.84
N ALA A 165 12.07 31.77 3.93
CA ALA A 165 12.82 31.37 5.12
C ALA A 165 13.36 29.93 5.03
N ASP A 166 12.84 29.13 4.10
CA ASP A 166 13.29 27.78 3.76
C ASP A 166 14.78 27.79 3.34
N PRO A 167 15.62 26.98 4.00
CA PRO A 167 17.03 26.82 3.65
C PRO A 167 17.29 25.95 2.42
N ASP A 168 16.33 25.17 1.96
CA ASP A 168 16.48 24.28 0.82
C ASP A 168 16.58 25.09 -0.47
N VAL A 169 17.56 24.72 -1.29
CA VAL A 169 17.90 25.46 -2.50
C VAL A 169 17.81 24.50 -3.67
N PRO A 170 16.70 24.54 -4.42
CA PRO A 170 16.55 23.74 -5.62
C PRO A 170 17.63 24.05 -6.65
N ASP A 171 18.27 23.02 -7.20
CA ASP A 171 19.23 23.17 -8.30
C ASP A 171 18.48 23.28 -9.62
N ASP A 172 18.60 24.42 -10.30
CA ASP A 172 18.07 24.61 -11.67
C ASP A 172 18.81 23.69 -12.64
N LEU A 173 18.09 22.69 -13.15
CA LEU A 173 18.62 21.70 -14.10
C LEU A 173 19.03 22.34 -15.43
N GLY A 174 18.60 23.57 -15.70
CA GLY A 174 18.97 24.36 -16.86
C GLY A 174 18.36 23.85 -18.16
N ILE A 175 17.35 22.99 -18.08
CA ILE A 175 16.65 22.42 -19.25
C ILE A 175 15.65 23.39 -19.86
N GLY A 176 15.08 24.33 -19.08
CA GLY A 176 14.13 25.37 -19.54
C GLY A 176 14.70 26.44 -20.49
N ARG A 177 15.86 26.19 -21.11
CA ARG A 177 16.47 27.11 -22.10
C ARG A 177 16.23 26.70 -23.54
N LEU A 178 15.71 25.49 -23.73
CA LEU A 178 15.38 24.87 -25.01
C LEU A 178 14.16 23.97 -24.75
N ASP A 179 13.16 24.07 -25.61
CA ASP A 179 11.98 23.18 -25.71
C ASP A 179 12.31 21.70 -25.37
N ASP A 180 12.94 20.97 -26.29
CA ASP A 180 13.40 19.60 -26.06
C ASP A 180 14.76 19.49 -25.33
N GLY A 181 15.03 20.40 -24.39
CA GLY A 181 16.28 20.43 -23.65
C GLY A 181 16.58 19.09 -22.95
N VAL A 182 17.85 18.69 -22.86
CA VAL A 182 18.26 17.49 -22.11
C VAL A 182 19.52 17.79 -21.31
N THR A 183 19.54 17.32 -20.07
CA THR A 183 20.70 17.42 -19.19
C THR A 183 21.05 16.07 -18.58
N LYS A 184 22.27 15.96 -18.06
CA LYS A 184 22.70 14.81 -17.27
C LYS A 184 22.75 15.21 -15.81
N VAL A 185 21.97 14.55 -14.98
CA VAL A 185 21.99 14.72 -13.52
C VAL A 185 23.04 13.79 -12.93
N LEU A 186 23.85 14.31 -12.01
CA LEU A 186 24.84 13.54 -11.25
C LEU A 186 24.42 13.51 -9.79
N GLY A 187 23.96 12.36 -9.30
CA GLY A 187 23.57 12.21 -7.90
C GLY A 187 24.79 12.18 -6.99
N THR A 188 25.08 13.29 -6.31
CA THR A 188 26.12 13.34 -5.28
C THR A 188 25.53 12.94 -3.94
N GLY A 189 25.97 11.81 -3.38
CA GLY A 189 25.44 11.31 -2.11
C GLY A 189 24.20 10.42 -2.25
N TRP A 190 23.64 10.33 -3.45
CA TRP A 190 22.47 9.52 -3.78
C TRP A 190 22.84 8.30 -4.65
N SER A 191 22.03 7.25 -4.56
CA SER A 191 21.99 6.13 -5.50
C SER A 191 20.55 5.63 -5.60
N PHE A 192 20.21 5.02 -6.72
CA PHE A 192 18.88 4.47 -6.95
C PHE A 192 18.99 3.08 -7.58
N PRO A 193 18.55 2.02 -6.88
CA PRO A 193 18.42 0.69 -7.46
C PRO A 193 17.24 0.67 -8.44
N PHE A 194 17.49 0.30 -9.69
CA PHE A 194 16.47 0.24 -10.74
C PHE A 194 16.91 -0.71 -11.87
N CYS A 195 16.01 -1.57 -12.31
CA CYS A 195 16.21 -2.54 -13.39
C CYS A 195 17.48 -3.40 -13.19
N GLY A 196 17.69 -3.88 -11.97
CA GLY A 196 18.86 -4.69 -11.60
C GLY A 196 20.20 -3.94 -11.61
N THR A 197 20.18 -2.60 -11.66
CA THR A 197 21.38 -1.75 -11.64
C THR A 197 21.24 -0.63 -10.63
N THR A 198 22.31 -0.35 -9.86
CA THR A 198 22.35 0.84 -9.00
C THR A 198 22.87 2.05 -9.78
N TYR A 199 21.98 2.99 -10.08
CA TYR A 199 22.31 4.24 -10.77
C TYR A 199 22.77 5.33 -9.81
N ARG A 200 23.65 6.20 -10.31
CA ARG A 200 24.12 7.43 -9.63
C ARG A 200 24.09 8.66 -10.55
N SER A 201 23.55 8.46 -11.74
CA SER A 201 23.37 9.50 -12.75
C SER A 201 22.39 9.01 -13.79
N PHE A 202 21.64 9.92 -14.38
CA PHE A 202 20.69 9.69 -15.46
C PHE A 202 20.63 10.94 -16.35
N TYR A 203 19.91 10.84 -17.45
CA TYR A 203 19.55 11.97 -18.29
C TYR A 203 18.08 12.29 -18.05
N ILE A 204 17.74 13.57 -18.06
CA ILE A 204 16.36 14.05 -18.00
C ILE A 204 16.17 15.09 -19.10
N ASN A 205 15.05 15.00 -19.82
CA ASN A 205 14.68 15.98 -20.82
C ASN A 205 13.55 16.91 -20.36
N GLY A 206 13.36 18.02 -21.08
CA GLY A 206 12.32 19.03 -20.82
C GLY A 206 10.89 18.51 -20.99
N ASN A 207 10.74 17.32 -21.54
CA ASN A 207 9.47 16.67 -21.81
C ASN A 207 9.05 15.71 -20.68
N GLY A 208 9.76 15.67 -19.55
CA GLY A 208 9.40 14.83 -18.40
C GLY A 208 9.86 13.37 -18.47
N LEU A 209 10.82 13.06 -19.35
CA LEU A 209 11.37 11.70 -19.52
C LEU A 209 12.79 11.58 -18.97
N VAL A 210 12.97 10.66 -18.02
CA VAL A 210 14.25 10.24 -17.45
C VAL A 210 14.72 8.96 -18.12
N THR A 211 15.98 8.95 -18.57
CA THR A 211 16.63 7.80 -19.22
C THR A 211 17.99 7.54 -18.60
N PHE A 212 18.32 6.28 -18.36
CA PHE A 212 19.52 5.96 -17.58
C PHE A 212 20.77 5.69 -18.44
N ASP A 213 20.59 5.09 -19.62
CA ASP A 213 21.70 4.62 -20.45
C ASP A 213 22.11 5.62 -21.54
N ALA A 214 21.17 6.40 -22.08
CA ALA A 214 21.42 7.34 -23.17
C ALA A 214 20.49 8.56 -23.09
N SER A 215 21.00 9.74 -23.45
CA SER A 215 20.18 10.96 -23.54
C SER A 215 19.18 10.89 -24.69
N THR A 216 17.99 11.45 -24.48
CA THR A 216 16.96 11.61 -25.52
C THR A 216 16.36 13.03 -25.49
N THR A 217 15.85 13.47 -26.62
CA THR A 217 15.08 14.72 -26.79
C THR A 217 13.67 14.40 -27.31
N ALA A 218 13.18 13.19 -27.02
CA ALA A 218 11.88 12.75 -27.49
C ALA A 218 10.77 13.53 -26.76
N TYR A 219 9.84 14.06 -27.54
CA TYR A 219 8.70 14.86 -27.09
C TYR A 219 7.36 14.19 -27.33
N SER A 220 7.32 13.19 -28.22
CA SER A 220 6.08 12.51 -28.59
C SER A 220 5.90 11.21 -27.80
N GLU A 221 5.00 11.27 -26.85
CA GLU A 221 4.58 10.20 -25.97
C GLU A 221 3.95 9.04 -26.76
N ASN A 222 4.47 7.83 -26.53
CA ASN A 222 3.83 6.59 -26.97
C ASN A 222 4.36 5.39 -26.20
N ALA A 223 3.48 4.44 -25.90
CA ALA A 223 3.80 3.23 -25.14
C ALA A 223 4.97 2.42 -25.73
N TYR A 224 5.09 2.32 -27.05
CA TYR A 224 6.14 1.53 -27.67
C TYR A 224 7.53 2.13 -27.41
N ASP A 225 7.70 3.42 -27.62
CA ASP A 225 8.98 4.06 -27.37
C ASP A 225 9.31 4.09 -25.88
N PHE A 226 8.31 4.28 -25.03
CA PHE A 226 8.44 4.20 -23.59
C PHE A 226 8.94 2.81 -23.13
N THR A 227 8.38 1.73 -23.66
CA THR A 227 8.69 0.35 -23.20
C THR A 227 9.80 -0.35 -23.97
N PHE A 228 10.21 0.12 -25.15
CA PHE A 228 11.22 -0.58 -25.98
C PHE A 228 12.34 0.30 -26.54
N THR A 229 12.16 1.61 -26.67
CA THR A 229 13.15 2.50 -27.30
C THR A 229 14.02 3.22 -26.28
N HIS A 230 13.42 3.72 -25.21
CA HIS A 230 14.06 4.51 -24.16
C HIS A 230 14.54 3.75 -22.90
N PRO A 231 14.06 2.53 -22.57
CA PRO A 231 14.46 1.86 -21.34
C PRO A 231 15.97 1.66 -21.16
N PRO A 232 16.47 1.61 -19.89
CA PRO A 232 15.70 1.87 -18.67
C PRO A 232 15.26 3.32 -18.57
N THR A 233 13.98 3.54 -18.24
CA THR A 233 13.33 4.86 -18.33
C THR A 233 12.25 5.05 -17.27
N ILE A 234 12.06 6.30 -16.86
CA ILE A 234 10.98 6.78 -16.00
C ILE A 234 10.34 7.98 -16.69
N ALA A 235 9.02 7.99 -16.84
CA ALA A 235 8.26 9.14 -17.32
C ALA A 235 7.54 9.75 -16.13
N LEU A 236 8.03 10.89 -15.63
CA LEU A 236 7.36 11.64 -14.56
C LEU A 236 5.95 12.00 -15.02
N TYR A 237 5.92 12.66 -16.18
CA TYR A 237 4.77 12.86 -17.03
C TYR A 237 5.35 13.20 -18.41
N TRP A 238 5.46 12.22 -19.30
CA TRP A 238 6.08 12.41 -20.61
C TRP A 238 5.08 12.99 -21.61
N ASN A 239 5.33 14.22 -22.06
CA ASN A 239 4.54 14.96 -23.05
C ASN A 239 5.39 16.06 -23.73
N ASP A 240 4.87 16.70 -24.78
CA ASP A 240 5.49 17.79 -25.56
C ASP A 240 5.43 19.13 -24.79
N PHE A 241 6.33 19.30 -23.82
CA PHE A 241 6.45 20.50 -22.99
C PHE A 241 7.51 21.47 -23.51
N ASP A 242 7.17 22.76 -23.59
CA ASP A 242 8.12 23.83 -23.90
C ASP A 242 8.43 24.66 -22.65
N LEU A 243 9.45 24.22 -21.91
CA LEU A 243 9.94 24.95 -20.75
C LEU A 243 10.64 26.28 -21.10
N SER A 244 10.83 26.60 -22.39
CA SER A 244 11.52 27.82 -22.84
C SER A 244 10.60 29.00 -23.14
N ASP A 245 9.29 28.75 -23.21
CA ASP A 245 8.28 29.75 -23.60
C ASP A 245 7.90 30.72 -22.46
N SER A 246 8.07 30.31 -21.20
CA SER A 246 7.80 31.11 -20.01
C SER A 246 9.04 31.23 -19.12
N SER A 247 9.24 32.40 -18.50
CA SER A 247 10.36 32.61 -17.57
C SER A 247 10.22 31.87 -16.25
N ASP A 248 9.01 31.39 -15.96
CA ASP A 248 8.66 30.78 -14.68
C ASP A 248 8.56 29.25 -14.81
N SER A 249 8.59 28.72 -16.05
CA SER A 249 8.64 27.28 -16.33
C SER A 249 10.05 26.77 -16.22
N SER A 250 10.30 25.78 -15.35
CA SER A 250 11.60 25.13 -15.28
C SER A 250 11.49 23.76 -14.63
N ALA A 251 12.60 23.02 -14.64
CA ALA A 251 12.76 21.83 -13.83
C ALA A 251 13.93 21.97 -12.87
N TYR A 252 13.73 21.47 -11.66
CA TYR A 252 14.65 21.57 -10.55
C TYR A 252 14.96 20.19 -9.99
N SER A 253 16.06 20.10 -9.24
CA SER A 253 16.32 18.94 -8.39
C SER A 253 16.65 19.35 -6.97
N ILE A 254 16.17 18.56 -6.00
CA ILE A 254 16.49 18.69 -4.57
C ILE A 254 17.08 17.36 -4.12
N THR A 255 18.24 17.39 -3.47
CA THR A 255 18.89 16.17 -2.95
C THR A 255 18.66 16.07 -1.45
N TYR A 256 17.87 15.08 -1.06
CA TYR A 256 17.59 14.72 0.32
C TYR A 256 18.64 13.74 0.84
N ARG A 257 18.48 13.29 2.09
CA ARG A 257 19.41 12.34 2.72
C ARG A 257 19.32 10.95 2.09
N ASP A 258 18.10 10.56 1.75
CA ASP A 258 17.61 9.25 1.32
C ASP A 258 16.99 9.31 -0.08
N ALA A 259 16.83 10.49 -0.67
CA ALA A 259 16.16 10.62 -1.96
C ALA A 259 16.73 11.73 -2.87
N LEU A 260 16.30 11.72 -4.12
CA LEU A 260 16.50 12.80 -5.08
C LEU A 260 15.14 13.16 -5.70
N GLY A 261 14.65 14.35 -5.42
CA GLY A 261 13.45 14.91 -6.02
C GLY A 261 13.75 15.62 -7.34
N LEU A 262 12.86 15.46 -8.31
CA LEU A 262 12.87 16.10 -9.63
C LEU A 262 11.54 16.80 -9.84
N TYR A 263 11.55 18.13 -9.91
CA TYR A 263 10.33 18.94 -9.89
C TYR A 263 10.20 19.72 -11.19
N PHE A 264 9.12 19.50 -11.93
CA PHE A 264 8.70 20.36 -13.03
C PHE A 264 7.71 21.37 -12.49
N ARG A 265 8.06 22.65 -12.59
CA ARG A 265 7.22 23.75 -12.13
C ARG A 265 6.75 24.57 -13.31
N LYS A 266 5.44 24.81 -13.34
CA LYS A 266 4.71 25.56 -14.35
C LYS A 266 5.02 25.10 -15.78
N ALA A 267 5.18 23.80 -16.01
CA ALA A 267 5.53 23.27 -17.32
C ALA A 267 4.39 23.54 -18.32
N GLU A 268 4.66 24.35 -19.35
CA GLU A 268 3.69 24.67 -20.40
C GLU A 268 3.82 23.66 -21.55
N GLU A 269 2.69 23.16 -22.07
CA GLU A 269 2.69 22.35 -23.30
C GLU A 269 3.07 23.22 -24.50
N TYR A 270 3.84 22.69 -25.47
CA TYR A 270 4.37 23.44 -26.63
C TYR A 270 3.32 24.22 -27.44
N SER A 271 2.05 23.76 -27.42
CA SER A 271 0.94 24.45 -28.10
C SER A 271 -0.15 24.97 -27.15
N GLY A 272 0.15 24.99 -25.85
CA GLY A 272 -0.74 25.42 -24.77
C GLY A 272 -0.32 26.74 -24.14
N SER A 273 -1.07 27.15 -23.11
CA SER A 273 -0.68 28.24 -22.20
C SER A 273 -1.08 27.91 -20.76
N THR A 274 -1.43 26.65 -20.53
CA THR A 274 -1.76 26.10 -19.22
C THR A 274 -0.53 25.41 -18.69
N THR A 275 -0.36 25.48 -17.39
CA THR A 275 0.82 25.01 -16.69
C THR A 275 0.54 23.69 -15.99
N ASN A 276 1.61 22.95 -15.73
CA ASN A 276 1.58 21.66 -15.09
C ASN A 276 2.68 21.63 -14.02
N ASP A 277 2.33 21.21 -12.81
CA ASP A 277 3.25 20.99 -11.71
C ASP A 277 3.26 19.49 -11.41
N PHE A 278 4.42 18.86 -11.54
CA PHE A 278 4.60 17.42 -11.27
C PHE A 278 6.04 17.11 -10.90
N ALA A 279 6.23 16.05 -10.13
CA ALA A 279 7.51 15.66 -9.60
C ALA A 279 7.61 14.15 -9.45
N VAL A 280 8.86 13.67 -9.38
CA VAL A 280 9.15 12.35 -8.83
C VAL A 280 10.27 12.44 -7.82
N ILE A 281 10.15 11.65 -6.76
CA ILE A 281 11.13 11.51 -5.71
C ILE A 281 11.65 10.08 -5.78
N LEU A 282 12.95 9.94 -6.07
CA LEU A 282 13.59 8.65 -6.23
C LEU A 282 14.35 8.30 -4.94
N PHE A 283 13.84 7.35 -4.18
CA PHE A 283 14.40 6.94 -2.88
C PHE A 283 15.57 5.97 -3.06
N ASP A 284 16.54 5.99 -2.15
CA ASP A 284 17.75 5.17 -2.23
C ASP A 284 17.52 3.67 -1.95
N ASP A 285 16.33 3.34 -1.47
CA ASP A 285 15.78 2.00 -1.37
C ASP A 285 15.16 1.51 -2.70
N GLY A 286 14.81 2.40 -3.64
CA GLY A 286 14.24 2.04 -4.94
C GLY A 286 12.75 2.31 -5.08
N ARG A 287 12.08 2.78 -4.02
CA ARG A 287 10.73 3.34 -4.14
C ARG A 287 10.77 4.62 -4.97
N ILE A 288 9.66 4.90 -5.63
CA ILE A 288 9.42 6.17 -6.32
C ILE A 288 8.13 6.75 -5.77
N MET A 289 8.16 8.00 -5.33
CA MET A 289 6.96 8.79 -5.09
C MET A 289 6.74 9.72 -6.28
N TRP A 290 5.49 9.83 -6.70
CA TRP A 290 5.03 10.66 -7.82
C TRP A 290 4.11 11.71 -7.23
N ASP A 291 4.50 12.97 -7.32
CA ASP A 291 3.76 14.08 -6.74
C ASP A 291 3.24 14.96 -7.88
N PHE A 292 1.92 15.11 -7.96
CA PHE A 292 1.23 15.84 -9.00
C PHE A 292 0.45 16.98 -8.35
N GLY A 293 0.97 18.20 -8.49
CA GLY A 293 0.23 19.41 -8.14
C GLY A 293 -0.80 19.77 -9.22
N SER A 294 -0.86 21.06 -9.55
CA SER A 294 -1.83 21.55 -10.52
C SER A 294 -1.52 21.06 -11.94
N MET A 295 -2.37 20.17 -12.45
CA MET A 295 -2.24 19.58 -13.79
C MET A 295 -3.34 20.05 -14.73
N SER A 296 -2.95 20.52 -15.92
CA SER A 296 -3.86 20.94 -16.99
C SER A 296 -3.77 20.08 -18.25
N SER A 297 -2.63 19.41 -18.44
CA SER A 297 -2.39 18.51 -19.55
C SER A 297 -3.33 17.33 -19.47
N ARG A 298 -3.85 16.92 -20.62
CA ARG A 298 -4.86 15.85 -20.73
C ARG A 298 -4.29 14.56 -21.30
N GLU A 299 -3.12 14.61 -21.92
CA GLU A 299 -2.49 13.50 -22.63
C GLU A 299 -1.04 13.42 -22.16
N GLY A 300 -0.46 12.24 -22.11
CA GLY A 300 0.86 12.01 -21.55
C GLY A 300 1.09 10.56 -21.17
N ILE A 301 2.29 10.22 -20.75
CA ILE A 301 2.60 8.91 -20.15
C ILE A 301 3.24 9.11 -18.78
N VAL A 302 2.79 8.37 -17.78
CA VAL A 302 3.43 8.23 -16.46
C VAL A 302 3.91 6.80 -16.27
N GLY A 303 5.02 6.61 -15.56
CA GLY A 303 5.46 5.29 -15.08
C GLY A 303 6.92 4.95 -15.36
N TRP A 304 7.26 3.66 -15.31
CA TRP A 304 8.63 3.17 -15.52
C TRP A 304 8.69 1.94 -16.44
N ALA A 305 9.86 1.73 -17.07
CA ALA A 305 10.12 0.54 -17.87
C ALA A 305 11.61 0.15 -17.90
N CYS A 306 11.89 -1.15 -17.79
CA CYS A 306 13.21 -1.78 -17.86
C CYS A 306 13.57 -2.33 -19.24
N GLY A 307 12.58 -2.58 -20.09
CA GLY A 307 12.76 -2.82 -21.53
C GLY A 307 12.90 -4.29 -21.94
N ALA A 308 12.54 -5.25 -21.09
CA ALA A 308 12.47 -6.67 -21.47
C ALA A 308 11.14 -7.04 -22.16
N SER A 309 10.08 -6.26 -21.94
CA SER A 309 8.69 -6.49 -22.32
C SER A 309 7.89 -5.17 -22.36
N SER A 310 6.59 -5.25 -22.66
CA SER A 310 5.70 -4.09 -22.60
C SER A 310 5.22 -3.76 -21.18
N GLY A 311 5.42 -4.67 -20.22
CA GLY A 311 4.82 -4.61 -18.89
C GLY A 311 3.29 -4.44 -18.93
N ASP A 312 2.77 -3.81 -17.90
CA ASP A 312 1.34 -3.61 -17.68
C ASP A 312 0.94 -2.13 -17.78
N GLU A 313 -0.14 -1.89 -18.52
CA GLU A 313 -0.81 -0.59 -18.58
C GLU A 313 -1.90 -0.57 -17.49
N VAL A 314 -1.73 0.28 -16.48
CA VAL A 314 -2.58 0.35 -15.29
C VAL A 314 -3.24 1.71 -15.16
N ASP A 315 -4.30 1.79 -14.36
CA ASP A 315 -5.01 3.04 -14.06
C ASP A 315 -4.55 3.56 -12.70
N TRP A 316 -3.58 4.49 -12.70
CA TRP A 316 -2.85 4.89 -11.51
C TRP A 316 -3.76 5.53 -10.46
N SER A 317 -4.77 6.29 -10.90
CA SER A 317 -5.75 6.89 -9.98
C SER A 317 -6.61 5.83 -9.29
N ALA A 318 -6.83 4.67 -9.92
CA ALA A 318 -7.58 3.56 -9.33
C ALA A 318 -6.72 2.70 -8.40
N GLU A 319 -5.43 2.53 -8.69
CA GLU A 319 -4.51 1.79 -7.82
C GLU A 319 -4.34 2.47 -6.45
N ARG A 320 -4.42 3.81 -6.40
CA ARG A 320 -4.42 4.57 -5.14
C ARG A 320 -5.49 4.13 -4.14
N VAL A 321 -6.63 3.61 -4.60
CA VAL A 321 -7.79 3.28 -3.75
C VAL A 321 -7.64 1.94 -3.03
N TYR A 322 -6.71 1.08 -3.46
CA TYR A 322 -6.62 -0.31 -2.99
C TYR A 322 -5.27 -0.68 -2.36
N GLY A 323 -4.33 0.26 -2.25
CA GLY A 323 -3.03 0.01 -1.63
C GLY A 323 -3.06 0.01 -0.09
N THR A 324 -2.00 -0.55 0.49
CA THR A 324 -1.65 -0.58 1.92
C THR A 324 -0.62 0.53 2.23
N ASP A 325 -0.54 1.03 3.47
CA ASP A 325 0.37 2.14 3.78
C ASP A 325 1.84 1.75 3.90
N GLY A 326 2.72 2.70 3.59
CA GLY A 326 4.17 2.49 3.54
C GLY A 326 4.62 1.59 2.40
N LEU A 327 3.66 1.03 1.66
CA LEU A 327 3.85 0.13 0.54
C LEU A 327 3.44 0.83 -0.74
N PRO A 328 4.14 0.56 -1.82
CA PRO A 328 3.70 1.14 -3.06
C PRO A 328 2.34 0.69 -3.54
N THR A 329 1.48 1.68 -3.72
CA THR A 329 0.17 1.55 -4.39
C THR A 329 0.29 0.99 -5.82
N VAL A 330 1.45 1.14 -6.47
CA VAL A 330 1.68 0.63 -7.83
C VAL A 330 2.93 -0.24 -7.89
N GLY A 331 2.72 -1.49 -8.29
CA GLY A 331 3.77 -2.47 -8.56
C GLY A 331 4.39 -3.08 -7.31
N THR A 332 4.90 -4.29 -7.46
CA THR A 332 5.51 -5.10 -6.39
C THR A 332 7.03 -5.20 -6.53
N GLY A 333 7.59 -4.63 -7.60
CA GLY A 333 9.02 -4.56 -7.88
C GLY A 333 9.54 -5.69 -8.77
N THR A 334 8.70 -6.65 -9.13
CA THR A 334 9.07 -7.75 -10.05
C THR A 334 8.69 -7.46 -11.50
N GLU A 335 7.92 -6.39 -11.75
CA GLU A 335 7.43 -6.00 -13.07
C GLU A 335 8.52 -5.41 -13.94
N ASP A 336 8.49 -5.73 -15.24
CA ASP A 336 9.43 -5.12 -16.18
C ASP A 336 9.02 -3.70 -16.61
N ALA A 337 7.73 -3.38 -16.59
CA ALA A 337 7.23 -2.01 -16.78
C ALA A 337 5.83 -1.86 -16.18
N MET A 338 5.53 -0.67 -15.68
CA MET A 338 4.22 -0.26 -15.19
C MET A 338 4.00 1.18 -15.61
N TRP A 339 2.91 1.46 -16.31
CA TRP A 339 2.66 2.78 -16.88
C TRP A 339 1.18 3.03 -17.16
N GLN A 340 0.83 4.30 -17.36
CA GLN A 340 -0.47 4.72 -17.88
C GLN A 340 -0.26 5.70 -19.02
N GLN A 341 -1.03 5.54 -20.10
CA GLN A 341 -1.08 6.51 -21.17
C GLN A 341 -2.41 7.27 -21.15
N PHE A 342 -2.33 8.56 -20.83
CA PHE A 342 -3.46 9.46 -20.91
C PHE A 342 -3.72 9.87 -22.36
N THR A 343 -5.00 9.92 -22.72
CA THR A 343 -5.46 10.26 -24.07
C THR A 343 -6.68 11.19 -24.01
N ASN A 344 -7.06 11.78 -25.14
CA ASN A 344 -8.30 12.57 -25.20
C ASN A 344 -9.56 11.82 -24.74
N SER A 345 -9.61 10.49 -24.91
CA SER A 345 -10.70 9.63 -24.46
C SER A 345 -10.62 9.24 -22.99
N ASP A 346 -9.43 9.32 -22.41
CA ASP A 346 -9.11 8.94 -21.04
C ASP A 346 -8.09 9.94 -20.49
N PRO A 347 -8.56 11.15 -20.13
CA PRO A 347 -7.67 12.26 -19.84
C PRO A 347 -7.03 12.09 -18.47
N ASN A 348 -5.87 12.72 -18.28
CA ASN A 348 -5.19 12.82 -16.99
C ASN A 348 -6.15 13.16 -15.84
N ASP A 349 -6.09 12.34 -14.80
CA ASP A 349 -6.87 12.39 -13.57
C ASP A 349 -5.98 12.28 -12.32
N LEU A 350 -4.66 12.45 -12.47
CA LEU A 350 -3.68 12.45 -11.36
C LEU A 350 -3.43 13.84 -10.76
N GLY A 351 -4.13 14.89 -11.18
CA GLY A 351 -3.88 16.23 -10.63
C GLY A 351 -4.26 16.34 -9.16
N GLU A 352 -3.45 17.07 -8.38
CA GLU A 352 -3.58 17.22 -6.93
C GLU A 352 -3.54 15.85 -6.23
N SER A 353 -2.50 15.05 -6.51
CA SER A 353 -2.29 13.75 -5.88
C SER A 353 -0.84 13.31 -5.79
N THR A 354 -0.59 12.43 -4.84
CA THR A 354 0.63 11.71 -4.53
C THR A 354 0.39 10.20 -4.72
N VAL A 355 1.35 9.54 -5.35
CA VAL A 355 1.31 8.09 -5.62
C VAL A 355 2.64 7.49 -5.22
N TRP A 356 2.61 6.29 -4.66
CA TRP A 356 3.81 5.52 -4.37
C TRP A 356 3.91 4.31 -5.28
N SER A 357 5.08 4.10 -5.86
CA SER A 357 5.35 2.94 -6.70
C SER A 357 6.60 2.19 -6.29
N CYS A 358 6.55 0.87 -6.40
CA CYS A 358 7.72 0.04 -6.23
C CYS A 358 8.32 -0.23 -7.60
N ALA A 359 9.46 0.42 -7.83
CA ALA A 359 10.24 0.12 -9.02
C ALA A 359 10.96 -1.23 -8.81
N THR A 360 11.80 -1.60 -9.77
CA THR A 360 12.51 -2.89 -9.79
C THR A 360 13.76 -2.93 -8.91
N ALA A 361 13.59 -2.61 -7.64
CA ALA A 361 14.61 -2.73 -6.60
C ALA A 361 14.39 -4.01 -5.79
N GLY A 362 15.46 -4.53 -5.18
CA GLY A 362 15.38 -5.74 -4.37
C GLY A 362 15.42 -7.05 -5.19
N ASP A 363 15.37 -8.16 -4.45
CA ASP A 363 15.22 -9.52 -4.96
C ASP A 363 13.89 -10.10 -4.41
N ASP A 364 13.30 -11.06 -5.13
CA ASP A 364 12.12 -11.85 -4.74
C ASP A 364 12.61 -13.30 -4.57
N ASP A 365 13.25 -13.59 -3.42
CA ASP A 365 13.94 -14.86 -3.16
C ASP A 365 12.95 -16.01 -2.91
N ASP A 366 11.76 -15.71 -2.41
CA ASP A 366 10.73 -16.71 -2.11
C ASP A 366 9.65 -16.86 -3.20
N SER A 367 9.60 -15.94 -4.16
CA SER A 367 8.69 -15.93 -5.32
C SER A 367 7.22 -15.68 -4.98
N ASP A 368 6.93 -14.90 -3.93
CA ASP A 368 5.59 -14.39 -3.61
C ASP A 368 5.14 -13.26 -4.56
N GLY A 369 6.09 -12.65 -5.26
CA GLY A 369 5.90 -11.59 -6.24
C GLY A 369 6.25 -10.20 -5.74
N TRP A 370 6.59 -10.03 -4.47
CA TRP A 370 7.13 -8.81 -3.89
C TRP A 370 8.64 -8.91 -3.75
N THR A 371 9.31 -7.77 -3.67
CA THR A 371 10.76 -7.78 -3.41
C THR A 371 11.03 -7.42 -1.95
N ASP A 372 12.19 -7.85 -1.44
CA ASP A 372 12.66 -7.58 -0.08
C ASP A 372 12.75 -6.10 0.29
N ILE A 373 12.74 -5.21 -0.71
CA ILE A 373 12.70 -3.76 -0.51
C ILE A 373 11.29 -3.19 -0.68
N CYS A 374 10.41 -3.90 -1.40
CA CYS A 374 9.05 -3.50 -1.74
C CYS A 374 8.01 -4.11 -0.82
N GLY A 375 8.27 -4.13 0.48
CA GLY A 375 7.24 -4.49 1.45
C GLY A 375 7.22 -5.91 1.92
N ASP A 376 7.95 -6.83 1.30
CA ASP A 376 8.04 -8.20 1.80
C ASP A 376 8.80 -8.20 3.14
N PRO A 377 8.13 -8.49 4.27
CA PRO A 377 8.75 -8.47 5.58
C PRO A 377 9.49 -9.78 5.90
N ASP A 378 9.33 -10.84 5.11
CA ASP A 378 10.00 -12.13 5.25
C ASP A 378 10.22 -12.83 3.90
N ASP A 379 11.25 -12.37 3.18
CA ASP A 379 11.77 -12.91 1.90
C ASP A 379 12.39 -14.34 2.02
N SER A 380 11.87 -15.13 2.94
CA SER A 380 12.16 -16.54 3.10
C SER A 380 10.90 -17.41 3.21
N ASP A 381 9.71 -16.81 3.26
CA ASP A 381 8.42 -17.49 3.40
C ASP A 381 7.34 -16.86 2.53
N ALA A 382 7.13 -17.41 1.33
CA ALA A 382 6.17 -16.91 0.34
C ALA A 382 4.68 -16.97 0.73
N MET A 383 4.38 -17.30 2.00
CA MET A 383 3.05 -17.14 2.59
C MET A 383 2.89 -15.78 3.29
N VAL A 384 3.98 -15.08 3.54
CA VAL A 384 4.02 -13.73 4.10
C VAL A 384 4.06 -12.79 2.90
N THR A 385 3.08 -11.89 2.82
CA THR A 385 3.05 -10.81 1.83
C THR A 385 2.90 -9.49 2.58
N PRO A 386 3.20 -8.35 1.95
CA PRO A 386 2.97 -7.03 2.54
C PRO A 386 1.51 -6.79 2.92
#